data_AF-A0A434TLX7-F1
#
_entry.id   AF-A0A434TLX7-F1
#
_cell.length_a   1.000
_cell.length_b   1.000
_cell.length_c   1.000
_cell.angle_alpha   90.00
_cell.angle_beta   90.00
_cell.angle_gamma   90.00
#
_symmetry.space_group_name_H-M   'P 1'
#
loop_
_entity.id
_entity.type
_entity.pdbx_description
1 polymer ?
#
loop_
_entity_poly.entity_id
_entity_poly.type
_entity_poly.pdbx_seq_one_letter_code
_entity_poly.pdbx_strand_id
1 'polypeptide(L)'
;MTCGALAEAATLGALLPFLARIANPEAIGGQSFLARQLAGFRLTDASDSLLGLTVLFSVVALTAGSVRIFLTWATNSYVFSLGHELGVQVYERVLHQPYSYHV
;
A
#
# COMPACT_ATOMS: atom_id res chain seq x y z
N MET A 1 4.48 -8.98 -2.17
CA MET A 1 3.53 -8.39 -3.13
C MET A 1 2.10 -8.31 -2.58
N THR A 2 1.55 -9.35 -1.94
CA THR A 2 0.17 -9.37 -1.42
C THR A 2 -0.13 -8.32 -0.34
N CYS A 3 0.77 -8.13 0.63
CA CYS A 3 0.60 -7.11 1.68
C CYS A 3 0.56 -5.68 1.12
N GLY A 4 1.39 -5.38 0.12
CA GLY A 4 1.38 -4.08 -0.56
C GLY A 4 0.08 -3.85 -1.32
N ALA A 5 -0.41 -4.86 -2.05
CA ALA A 5 -1.67 -4.78 -2.78
C ALA A 5 -2.88 -4.61 -1.84
N LEU A 6 -2.89 -5.30 -0.68
CA LEU A 6 -3.93 -5.11 0.34
C LEU A 6 -3.89 -3.70 0.95
N ALA A 7 -2.70 -3.16 1.19
CA ALA A 7 -2.53 -1.79 1.69
C ALA A 7 -3.01 -0.73 0.68
N GLU A 8 -2.74 -0.93 -0.61
CA GLU A 8 -3.23 -0.05 -1.68
C GLU A 8 -4.75 -0.15 -1.84
N ALA A 9 -5.31 -1.37 -1.81
CA ALA A 9 -6.76 -1.58 -1.84
C ALA A 9 -7.46 -0.92 -0.65
N ALA A 10 -6.89 -1.02 0.55
CA ALA A 10 -7.40 -0.33 1.74
C ALA A 10 -7.34 1.20 1.59
N THR A 11 -6.28 1.73 0.98
CA THR A 11 -6.12 3.17 0.73
C THR A 11 -7.16 3.69 -0.28
N LEU A 12 -7.36 2.98 -1.39
CA LEU A 12 -8.38 3.31 -2.39
C LEU A 12 -9.80 3.18 -1.81
N GLY A 13 -10.04 2.14 -1.00
CA GLY A 13 -11.31 1.93 -0.30
C GLY A 13 -11.62 3.03 0.73
N ALA A 14 -10.60 3.59 1.38
CA ALA A 14 -10.75 4.72 2.30
C ALA A 14 -10.89 6.08 1.58
N LEU A 15 -10.33 6.22 0.37
CA LEU A 15 -10.44 7.44 -0.43
C LEU A 15 -11.87 7.68 -0.96
N LEU A 16 -12.55 6.63 -1.40
CA LEU A 16 -13.92 6.70 -1.94
C LEU A 16 -14.94 7.39 -1.00
N PRO A 17 -15.09 6.98 0.28
CA PRO A 17 -16.05 7.60 1.18
C PRO A 17 -15.70 9.06 1.50
N PHE A 18 -14.40 9.40 1.49
CA PHE A 18 -13.94 10.77 1.67
C PHE A 18 -14.32 11.66 0.49
N LEU A 19 -14.04 11.23 -0.74
CA LEU A 19 -14.44 11.96 -1.93
C LEU A 19 -15.96 12.06 -2.07
N ALA A 20 -16.71 11.01 -1.72
CA ALA A 20 -18.17 11.03 -1.74
C ALA A 20 -18.75 12.08 -0.77
N ARG A 21 -18.15 12.25 0.43
CA ARG A 21 -18.54 13.26 1.41
C ARG A 21 -18.29 14.69 0.90
N ILE A 22 -17.13 14.94 0.27
CA ILE A 22 -16.77 16.25 -0.27
C ILE A 22 -17.63 16.60 -1.49
N ALA A 23 -17.87 15.63 -2.38
CA ALA A 23 -18.61 15.84 -3.62
C ALA A 23 -20.10 16.11 -3.38
N ASN A 24 -20.71 15.46 -2.38
CA ASN A 24 -22.12 15.68 -2.02
C ASN A 24 -22.31 15.64 -0.49
N PRO A 25 -22.30 16.79 0.20
CA PRO A 25 -22.47 16.85 1.65
C PRO A 25 -23.84 16.35 2.14
N GLU A 26 -24.87 16.31 1.30
CA GLU A 26 -26.19 15.77 1.62
C GLU A 26 -26.34 14.26 1.34
N ALA A 27 -25.47 13.66 0.51
CA ALA A 27 -25.61 12.26 0.07
C ALA A 27 -25.43 11.21 1.18
N ILE A 28 -24.90 11.60 2.34
CA ILE A 28 -24.70 10.71 3.50
C ILE A 28 -25.91 10.72 4.45
N GLY A 29 -26.87 11.63 4.26
CA GLY A 29 -28.08 11.74 5.08
C GLY A 29 -29.12 10.62 4.89
N GLY A 30 -28.97 9.74 3.89
CA GLY A 30 -29.96 8.71 3.58
C GLY A 30 -29.35 7.34 3.33
N GLN A 31 -29.52 6.42 4.28
CA GLN A 31 -29.46 4.95 4.14
C GLN A 31 -28.23 4.29 3.46
N SER A 32 -27.15 5.03 3.18
CA SER A 32 -25.95 4.45 2.57
C SER A 32 -25.12 3.66 3.60
N PHE A 33 -24.52 2.54 3.19
CA PHE A 33 -23.57 1.73 3.98
C PHE A 33 -22.50 2.58 4.70
N LEU A 34 -22.14 3.72 4.09
CA LEU A 34 -21.24 4.72 4.64
C LEU A 34 -21.75 5.33 5.96
N ALA A 35 -23.03 5.67 6.07
CA ALA A 35 -23.60 6.28 7.28
C ALA A 35 -23.51 5.35 8.50
N ARG A 36 -23.58 4.01 8.31
CA ARG A 36 -23.42 3.02 9.40
C ARG A 36 -21.97 2.90 9.88
N GLN A 37 -21.01 2.88 8.95
CA GLN A 37 -19.58 2.87 9.28
C GLN A 37 -19.18 4.16 10.03
N LEU A 38 -19.74 5.31 9.63
CA LEU A 38 -19.52 6.58 10.32
C LEU A 38 -20.27 6.68 11.66
N ALA A 39 -21.47 6.12 11.79
CA ALA A 39 -22.23 6.09 13.04
C ALA A 39 -21.55 5.26 14.14
N GLY A 40 -20.85 4.17 13.77
CA GLY A 40 -19.99 3.42 14.69
C GLY A 40 -18.85 4.26 15.28
N PHE A 41 -18.44 5.33 14.58
CA PHE A 41 -17.41 6.26 15.01
C PHE A 41 -17.94 7.47 15.80
N ARG A 42 -19.24 7.55 16.14
CA ARG A 42 -19.85 8.64 16.96
C ARG A 42 -19.60 10.07 16.44
N LEU A 43 -19.35 10.23 15.15
CA LEU A 43 -19.15 11.54 14.50
C LEU A 43 -20.50 12.07 14.01
N THR A 44 -21.32 12.57 14.95
CA THR A 44 -22.72 12.96 14.69
C THR A 44 -22.90 14.43 14.30
N ASP A 45 -21.86 15.27 14.39
CA ASP A 45 -21.90 16.66 13.90
C ASP A 45 -21.33 16.78 12.49
N ALA A 46 -22.03 17.47 11.60
CA ALA A 46 -21.74 17.50 10.15
C ALA A 46 -20.36 18.10 9.82
N SER A 47 -19.89 19.04 10.64
CA SER A 47 -18.55 19.66 10.57
C SER A 47 -17.46 18.79 11.19
N ASP A 48 -17.75 18.15 12.33
CA ASP A 48 -16.79 17.31 13.07
C ASP A 48 -16.54 15.97 12.37
N SER A 49 -17.55 15.48 11.65
CA SER A 49 -17.47 14.27 10.83
C SER A 49 -16.46 14.37 9.69
N LEU A 50 -16.30 15.54 9.07
CA LEU A 50 -15.32 15.75 8.01
C LEU A 50 -13.89 15.70 8.55
N LEU A 51 -13.63 16.34 9.69
CA LEU A 51 -12.32 16.32 10.35
C LEU A 51 -11.95 14.91 10.85
N GLY A 52 -12.91 14.15 11.38
CA GLY A 52 -12.66 12.75 11.75
C GLY A 52 -12.29 11.88 10.55
N LEU A 53 -12.96 12.09 9.40
CA LEU A 53 -12.69 11.33 8.18
C LEU A 53 -11.34 11.69 7.54
N THR A 54 -10.95 12.98 7.56
CA THR A 54 -9.62 13.40 7.06
C THR A 54 -8.52 12.78 7.90
N VAL A 55 -8.63 12.81 9.23
CA VAL A 55 -7.63 12.21 10.12
C VAL A 55 -7.53 10.70 9.90
N LEU A 56 -8.66 10.00 9.82
CA LEU A 56 -8.67 8.56 9.53
C LEU A 56 -8.01 8.27 8.17
N PHE A 57 -8.38 9.02 7.14
CA PHE A 57 -7.78 8.88 5.81
C PHE A 57 -6.28 9.15 5.83
N SER A 58 -5.83 10.21 6.50
CA SER A 58 -4.41 10.53 6.65
C SER A 58 -3.65 9.40 7.35
N VAL A 59 -4.17 8.83 8.44
CA VAL A 59 -3.53 7.72 9.16
C VAL A 59 -3.44 6.47 8.26
N VAL A 60 -4.51 6.13 7.55
CA VAL A 60 -4.51 4.99 6.62
C VAL A 60 -3.51 5.21 5.48
N ALA A 61 -3.51 6.40 4.86
CA ALA A 61 -2.62 6.74 3.77
C ALA A 61 -1.15 6.73 4.19
N LEU A 62 -0.82 7.28 5.37
CA LEU A 62 0.54 7.24 5.93
C LEU A 62 0.98 5.81 6.20
N THR A 63 0.13 5.00 6.82
CA THR A 63 0.43 3.60 7.12
C THR A 63 0.68 2.80 5.84
N ALA A 64 -0.18 2.96 4.83
CA ALA A 64 -0.01 2.30 3.54
C ALA A 64 1.27 2.75 2.82
N GLY A 65 1.58 4.06 2.86
CA GLY A 65 2.83 4.60 2.34
C GLY A 65 4.06 4.00 3.01
N SER A 66 4.08 3.94 4.34
CA SER A 66 5.17 3.32 5.10
C SER A 66 5.36 1.85 4.75
N VAL A 67 4.27 1.07 4.67
CA VAL A 67 4.32 -0.34 4.26
C VAL A 67 4.88 -0.48 2.84
N ARG A 68 4.48 0.40 1.92
CA ARG A 68 4.97 0.38 0.53
C ARG A 68 6.46 0.66 0.45
N ILE A 69 6.93 1.68 1.16
CA ILE A 69 8.36 2.03 1.21
C ILE A 69 9.16 0.86 1.81
N PHE A 70 8.72 0.33 2.95
CA PHE A 70 9.38 -0.80 3.61
C PHE A 70 9.46 -2.05 2.72
N LEU A 71 8.35 -2.43 2.09
CA LEU A 71 8.31 -3.59 1.20
C LEU A 71 9.20 -3.41 -0.03
N THR A 72 9.23 -2.20 -0.59
CA THR A 72 10.10 -1.85 -1.72
C THR A 72 11.57 -1.98 -1.32
N TRP A 73 11.94 -1.41 -0.17
CA TRP A 73 13.29 -1.50 0.36
C TRP A 73 13.71 -2.96 0.60
N ALA A 74 12.87 -3.75 1.27
CA ALA A 74 13.15 -5.15 1.57
C ALA A 74 13.29 -5.99 0.29
N THR A 75 12.41 -5.80 -0.69
CA THR A 75 12.47 -6.51 -1.98
C THR A 75 13.75 -6.16 -2.72
N ASN A 76 14.09 -4.89 -2.79
CA ASN A 76 15.28 -4.41 -3.47
C ASN A 76 16.56 -4.94 -2.82
N SER A 77 16.65 -4.87 -1.49
CA SER A 77 17.78 -5.44 -0.75
C SER A 77 17.93 -6.94 -1.02
N TYR A 78 16.83 -7.69 -0.99
CA TYR A 78 16.84 -9.13 -1.24
C TYR A 78 17.31 -9.47 -2.67
N VAL A 79 16.75 -8.80 -3.68
CA VAL A 79 17.09 -9.02 -5.08
C VAL A 79 18.57 -8.71 -5.35
N PHE A 80 19.10 -7.63 -4.79
CA PHE A 80 20.51 -7.28 -4.97
C PHE A 80 21.46 -8.26 -4.28
N SER A 81 21.16 -8.69 -3.04
CA SER A 81 21.96 -9.71 -2.35
C SER A 81 21.95 -11.04 -3.10
N LEU A 82 20.78 -11.50 -3.52
CA LEU A 82 20.63 -12.76 -4.27
C LEU A 82 21.32 -12.68 -5.63
N GLY A 83 21.16 -11.54 -6.34
CA GLY A 83 21.81 -11.31 -7.64
C GLY A 83 23.33 -11.33 -7.55
N HIS A 84 23.89 -10.75 -6.49
CA HIS A 84 25.33 -10.81 -6.23
C HIS A 84 25.80 -12.25 -5.99
N GLU A 85 25.11 -13.00 -5.13
CA GLU A 85 25.49 -14.37 -4.80
C GLU A 85 25.41 -15.30 -6.02
N LEU A 86 24.31 -15.23 -6.77
CA LEU A 86 24.15 -15.98 -8.01
C LEU A 86 25.19 -15.57 -9.05
N GLY A 87 25.46 -14.27 -9.18
CA GLY A 87 26.47 -13.75 -10.11
C GLY A 87 27.86 -14.32 -9.85
N VAL A 88 28.28 -14.34 -8.57
CA VAL A 88 29.58 -14.91 -8.18
C VAL A 88 29.63 -16.42 -8.47
N GLN A 89 28.60 -17.18 -8.08
CA GLN A 89 28.59 -18.63 -8.32
C GLN A 89 28.58 -18.98 -9.82
N VAL A 90 27.81 -18.25 -10.63
CA VAL A 90 27.78 -18.47 -12.08
C VAL A 90 29.13 -18.11 -12.68
N TYR A 91 29.71 -16.97 -12.30
CA TYR A 91 31.02 -16.55 -12.80
C TYR A 91 32.12 -17.56 -12.47
N GLU A 92 32.18 -18.04 -11.23
CA GLU A 92 33.13 -19.06 -10.80
C GLU A 92 32.96 -20.35 -11.61
N ARG A 93 31.72 -20.82 -11.78
CA ARG A 93 31.45 -22.04 -12.55
C ARG A 93 31.85 -21.91 -14.01
N VAL A 94 31.59 -20.75 -14.64
CA VAL A 94 31.97 -20.50 -16.03
C VAL A 94 33.49 -20.50 -16.15
N LEU A 95 34.20 -19.83 -15.24
CA LEU A 95 35.66 -19.73 -15.28
C LEU A 95 36.37 -21.09 -15.22
N HIS A 96 35.81 -22.06 -14.48
CA HIS A 96 36.37 -23.40 -14.34
C HIS A 96 35.92 -24.39 -15.43
N GLN A 97 35.12 -23.95 -16.42
CA GLN A 97 34.78 -24.80 -17.57
C GLN A 97 36.02 -25.02 -18.46
N PRO A 98 36.12 -26.18 -19.14
CA PRO A 98 37.21 -26.43 -20.08
C PRO A 98 37.22 -25.38 -21.20
N TYR A 99 38.40 -25.10 -21.76
CA TYR A 99 38.56 -24.08 -22.81
C TYR A 99 37.65 -24.30 -24.03
N SER A 100 37.33 -25.56 -24.35
CA SER A 100 36.40 -25.93 -25.42
C SER A 100 34.96 -25.42 -25.21
N TYR A 101 34.59 -25.03 -23.99
CA TYR A 101 33.30 -24.40 -23.68
C TYR A 101 33.29 -22.89 -24.02
N HIS A 102 34.46 -22.28 -24.13
CA HIS A 102 34.65 -20.84 -24.32
C HIS A 102 34.91 -20.43 -25.78
N VAL A 103 35.05 -21.40 -26.69
CA VAL A 103 35.28 -21.22 -28.14
C VAL A 103 34.00 -21.54 -28.88
#